data_AF-A0A9D1VK76-F1
#
_entry.id   AF-A0A9D1VK76-F1
#
_cell.length_a   1.000
_cell.length_b   1.000
_cell.length_c   1.000
_cell.angle_alpha   90.00
_cell.angle_beta   90.00
_cell.angle_gamma   90.00
#
_symmetry.space_group_name_H-M   'P 1'
#
loop_
_entity.id
_entity.type
_entity.pdbx_description
1 polymer ?
#
loop_
_entity_poly.entity_id
_entity_poly.type
_entity_poly.pdbx_seq_one_letter_code
_entity_poly.pdbx_strand_id
1 'polypeptide(L)' 'DRSEKIRTYNFPQGRVTDHRIKLTLHKLDSVLNGDLQEIIDNLIAADQTAKLANMNE' A
#
# COMPACT_ATOMS: atom_id res chain seq x y z
N ASP A 1 2.71 4.98 15.32
CA ASP A 1 2.19 3.97 16.28
C ASP A 1 1.99 2.64 15.54
N ARG A 2 2.10 1.48 16.19
CA ARG A 2 1.83 0.17 15.54
C ARG A 2 0.36 -0.25 15.64
N SER A 3 -0.45 0.52 16.35
CA SER A 3 -1.90 0.30 16.49
C SER A 3 -2.71 0.74 15.26
N GLU A 4 -2.14 1.59 14.40
CA GLU A 4 -2.84 2.16 13.25
C GLU A 4 -3.20 1.11 12.20
N LYS A 5 -4.42 1.21 11.67
CA LYS A 5 -4.89 0.35 10.58
C LYS A 5 -4.23 0.77 9.26
N ILE A 6 -3.10 0.15 8.93
CA ILE A 6 -2.35 0.44 7.70
C ILE A 6 -2.93 -0.20 6.43
N ARG A 7 -3.73 -1.27 6.54
CA ARG A 7 -4.25 -2.01 5.38
C ARG A 7 -5.60 -2.66 5.65
N THR A 8 -6.39 -2.88 4.62
CA THR A 8 -7.66 -3.61 4.67
C THR A 8 -7.70 -4.63 3.54
N TYR A 9 -7.94 -5.90 3.89
CA TYR A 9 -8.17 -6.99 2.94
C TYR A 9 -9.68 -7.25 2.90
N ASN A 10 -10.32 -7.01 1.76
CA ASN A 10 -11.75 -7.18 1.56
C ASN A 10 -12.00 -8.38 0.65
N PHE A 11 -12.30 -9.53 1.27
CA PHE A 11 -12.56 -10.79 0.58
C PHE A 11 -13.79 -10.75 -0.33
N PRO A 12 -14.97 -10.26 0.09
CA PRO A 12 -16.14 -10.21 -0.79
C PRO A 12 -15.92 -9.42 -2.08
N GLN A 13 -15.07 -8.39 -2.06
CA GLN A 13 -14.79 -7.52 -3.19
C GLN A 13 -13.42 -7.78 -3.83
N GLY A 14 -12.71 -8.83 -3.41
CA GLY A 14 -11.43 -9.26 -3.98
C GLY A 14 -10.34 -8.19 -3.97
N ARG A 15 -10.35 -7.26 -3.02
CA ARG A 15 -9.42 -6.12 -3.01
C ARG A 15 -8.60 -5.97 -1.74
N VAL A 16 -7.45 -5.35 -1.89
CA VAL A 16 -6.60 -4.87 -0.80
C VAL A 16 -6.46 -3.35 -0.89
N THR A 17 -6.63 -2.67 0.22
CA THR A 17 -6.46 -1.21 0.32
C THR A 17 -5.37 -0.91 1.34
N ASP A 18 -4.30 -0.22 0.93
CA ASP A 18 -3.25 0.29 1.81
C ASP A 18 -3.54 1.76 2.15
N HIS A 19 -3.80 2.03 3.43
CA HIS A 19 -4.25 3.34 3.91
C HIS A 19 -3.12 4.35 4.02
N ARG A 20 -1.86 3.91 4.06
CA ARG A 20 -0.69 4.82 4.16
C ARG A 20 -0.57 5.72 2.94
N ILE A 21 -0.92 5.18 1.77
CA ILE A 21 -0.81 5.87 0.47
C ILE A 21 -2.15 5.91 -0.29
N LYS A 22 -3.25 5.48 0.34
CA LYS A 22 -4.59 5.36 -0.25
C LYS A 22 -4.63 4.51 -1.54
N LEU A 23 -3.75 3.51 -1.64
CA LEU A 23 -3.69 2.58 -2.77
C LEU A 23 -4.76 1.51 -2.63
N THR A 24 -5.48 1.20 -3.71
CA THR A 24 -6.42 0.07 -3.75
C THR A 24 -6.10 -0.82 -4.94
N LEU A 25 -5.89 -2.12 -4.68
CA LEU A 25 -5.62 -3.14 -5.70
C LEU A 25 -6.74 -4.18 -5.69
N HIS A 26 -7.27 -4.49 -6.87
CA HIS A 26 -8.33 -5.50 -7.07
C HIS A 26 -7.76 -6.89 -7.39
N LYS A 27 -6.70 -7.27 -6.67
CA LYS A 27 -5.98 -8.55 -6.88
C LYS A 27 -5.64 -9.24 -5.57
N LEU A 28 -6.63 -9.31 -4.67
CA LEU A 28 -6.46 -9.89 -3.34
C LEU A 28 -5.84 -11.30 -3.38
N ASP A 29 -6.31 -12.17 -4.27
CA ASP A 29 -5.83 -13.55 -4.34
C ASP A 29 -4.34 -13.62 -4.71
N SER A 30 -3.89 -12.83 -5.70
CA SER A 30 -2.47 -12.73 -6.06
C SER A 30 -1.63 -12.26 -4.88
N VAL A 31 -2.10 -11.24 -4.18
CA VAL A 31 -1.43 -10.66 -3.00
C VAL A 31 -1.33 -11.69 -1.87
N LEU A 32 -2.40 -12.45 -1.62
CA LEU A 32 -2.40 -13.52 -0.61
C LEU A 32 -1.52 -14.71 -1.03
N ASN A 33 -1.36 -14.96 -2.33
CA ASN A 33 -0.45 -15.96 -2.88
C ASN A 33 1.02 -15.50 -2.91
N GLY A 34 1.33 -14.30 -2.42
CA GLY A 34 2.70 -13.81 -2.26
C GLY A 34 3.17 -12.81 -3.32
N ASP A 35 2.31 -12.41 -4.26
CA ASP A 35 2.60 -11.29 -5.19
C ASP A 35 2.49 -9.94 -4.45
N LEU A 36 3.49 -9.65 -3.62
CA LEU A 36 3.57 -8.44 -2.80
C LEU A 36 4.41 -7.34 -3.43
N GLN A 37 5.13 -7.63 -4.52
CA GLN A 37 6.13 -6.73 -5.11
C GLN A 37 5.51 -5.38 -5.48
N GLU A 38 4.35 -5.40 -6.15
CA GLU A 38 3.65 -4.18 -6.54
C GLU A 38 3.26 -3.30 -5.35
N ILE A 39 2.82 -3.88 -4.24
CA ILE A 39 2.46 -3.13 -3.03
C ILE A 39 3.70 -2.45 -2.44
N ILE A 40 4.82 -3.19 -2.39
CA ILE A 40 6.08 -2.70 -1.82
C ILE A 40 6.63 -1.55 -2.68
N ASP A 41 6.65 -1.71 -4.00
CA ASP A 41 7.18 -0.70 -4.92
C ASP A 41 6.40 0.62 -4.83
N ASN A 42 5.06 0.54 -4.77
CA ASN A 42 4.22 1.72 -4.59
C ASN A 42 4.49 2.43 -3.26
N LEU A 43 4.71 1.68 -2.17
CA LEU A 43 5.04 2.27 -0.87
C LEU A 43 6.41 2.94 -0.86
N ILE A 44 7.40 2.33 -1.50
CA ILE A 44 8.75 2.90 -1.64
C ILE A 44 8.69 4.19 -2.46
N ALA A 45 8.00 4.18 -3.60
CA ALA A 45 7.85 5.35 -4.46
C ALA A 45 7.16 6.51 -3.74
N ALA A 46 6.11 6.22 -2.95
CA ALA A 46 5.42 7.22 -2.16
C ALA A 46 6.31 7.81 -1.06
N ASP A 47 7.08 6.98 -0.35
CA ASP A 47 8.02 7.42 0.67
C ASP A 47 9.15 8.29 0.08
N GLN A 48 9.70 7.88 -1.07
CA GLN A 48 10.71 8.67 -1.80
C GLN A 48 10.15 10.04 -2.23
N THR A 49 8.93 10.06 -2.76
CA THR A 49 8.27 11.31 -3.17
C THR A 49 8.05 12.24 -1.98
N ALA A 50 7.60 11.71 -0.84
CA ALA A 50 7.42 12.48 0.40
C ALA A 50 8.74 13.05 0.92
N LYS A 51 9.82 12.27 0.88
CA LYS A 51 11.17 12.73 1.27
C LYS A 51 11.68 13.84 0.36
N LEU A 52 11.52 13.71 -0.96
CA LEU A 52 11.93 14.73 -1.92
C LEU A 52 11.13 16.03 -1.75
N ALA A 53 9.83 15.93 -1.45
CA ALA A 53 9.01 17.11 -1.17
C ALA A 53 9.52 17.87 0.08
N ASN A 54 9.81 17.16 1.17
CA ASN A 54 10.32 17.75 2.40
C ASN A 54 11.75 18.32 2.28
N MET A 55 12.53 17.91 1.27
CA MET A 55 13.87 18.47 1.01
C MET A 55 13.83 19.77 0.20
N ASN A 56 12.72 20.06 -0.47
CA ASN A 56 12.52 21.27 -1.27
C ASN A 56 11.81 22.39 -0.49
N GLU A 57 11.43 22.14 0.77
CA GLU A 57 10.97 23.13 1.75
C GLU A 57 12.13 23.60 2.64
#